data_AF-A0A959BXJ2-F1
#
_entry.id   AF-A0A959BXJ2-F1
#
_cell.length_a   1.000
_cell.length_b   1.000
_cell.length_c   1.000
_cell.angle_alpha   90.00
_cell.angle_beta   90.00
_cell.angle_gamma   90.00
#
_symmetry.space_group_name_H-M   'P 1'
#
loop_
_entity.id
_entity.type
_entity.pdbx_description
1 polymer ?
#
loop_
_entity_poly.entity_id
_entity_poly.type
_entity_poly.pdbx_seq_one_letter_code
_entity_poly.pdbx_strand_id
1 'polypeptide(L)'
;MLLPSRVFIFLGMCFLGLHPVISQTRKEIPRDTSYTPYSVWQQIRYDFPEAKIVEPHVPEGVQASYDIVYTHLPNTPFGPRGLHLDIFRPENKKAYPALILVHGGGWVTGNKSMQIPMAQAIAAKGFVT
;
A
#
# COMPACT_ATOMS: atom_id res chain seq x y z
N MET A 1 -59.27 -31.99 38.36
CA MET A 1 -58.24 -32.91 38.87
C MET A 1 -57.75 -33.75 37.69
N LEU A 2 -56.60 -33.36 37.14
CA LEU A 2 -55.65 -34.07 36.26
C LEU A 2 -56.11 -34.62 34.88
N LEU A 3 -55.81 -33.86 33.82
CA LEU A 3 -55.63 -34.32 32.43
C LEU A 3 -54.22 -34.92 32.24
N PRO A 4 -54.02 -35.94 31.40
CA PRO A 4 -52.70 -36.52 31.17
C PRO A 4 -51.84 -35.67 30.23
N SER A 5 -50.56 -35.62 30.58
CA SER A 5 -49.49 -34.81 30.01
C SER A 5 -49.22 -35.11 28.54
N ARG A 6 -49.26 -34.08 27.69
CA ARG A 6 -48.73 -34.12 26.32
C ARG A 6 -47.22 -33.89 26.37
N VAL A 7 -46.44 -34.95 26.19
CA VAL A 7 -45.01 -34.85 25.92
C VAL A 7 -44.84 -34.73 24.40
N PHE A 8 -44.68 -33.52 23.89
CA PHE A 8 -44.23 -33.29 22.52
C PHE A 8 -42.69 -33.23 22.54
N ILE A 9 -42.04 -34.31 22.10
CA ILE A 9 -40.60 -34.31 21.81
C ILE A 9 -40.43 -33.60 20.47
N PHE A 10 -40.04 -32.32 20.49
CA PHE A 10 -39.54 -31.64 19.30
C PHE A 10 -38.06 -32.01 19.11
N LEU A 11 -37.80 -32.92 18.18
CA LEU A 11 -36.46 -33.22 17.69
C LEU A 11 -35.99 -32.05 16.81
N GLY A 12 -35.31 -31.07 17.41
CA GLY A 12 -34.72 -29.94 16.69
C GLY A 12 -33.48 -30.39 15.90
N MET A 13 -33.62 -30.67 14.60
CA MET A 13 -32.48 -30.76 13.69
C MET A 13 -31.84 -29.37 13.55
N CYS A 14 -30.73 -29.15 14.27
CA CYS A 14 -29.81 -28.06 13.99
C CYS A 14 -29.18 -28.29 12.61
N PHE A 15 -29.76 -27.70 11.56
CA PHE A 15 -29.05 -27.50 10.30
C PHE A 15 -27.95 -26.46 10.56
N LEU A 16 -26.73 -26.95 10.83
CA LEU A 16 -25.51 -26.17 10.69
C LEU A 16 -25.44 -25.71 9.22
N GLY A 17 -25.88 -24.48 8.98
CA GLY A 17 -25.76 -23.81 7.70
C GLY A 17 -24.28 -23.64 7.36
N LEU A 18 -23.74 -24.54 6.55
CA LEU A 18 -22.51 -24.31 5.81
C LEU A 18 -22.82 -23.20 4.79
N HIS A 19 -22.68 -21.94 5.22
CA HIS A 19 -22.67 -20.84 4.28
C HIS A 19 -21.43 -21.01 3.39
N PRO A 20 -21.59 -21.11 2.07
CA PRO A 20 -20.44 -21.06 1.18
C PRO A 20 -19.78 -19.71 1.40
N VAL A 21 -18.56 -19.72 1.93
CA VAL A 21 -17.67 -18.56 1.87
C VAL A 21 -17.39 -18.36 0.38
N ILE A 22 -18.14 -17.45 -0.23
CA ILE A 22 -17.85 -16.98 -1.58
C ILE A 22 -16.50 -16.25 -1.46
N SER A 23 -15.43 -16.98 -1.77
CA SER A 23 -14.11 -16.39 -1.91
C SER A 23 -14.17 -15.46 -3.11
N GLN A 24 -14.27 -14.15 -2.84
CA GLN A 24 -14.12 -13.15 -3.89
C GLN A 24 -12.69 -13.27 -4.41
N THR A 25 -12.53 -13.86 -5.60
CA THR A 25 -11.25 -13.88 -6.30
C THR A 25 -10.91 -12.43 -6.65
N ARG A 26 -10.16 -11.74 -5.77
CA ARG A 26 -9.68 -10.38 -6.03
C ARG A 26 -8.80 -10.48 -7.28
N LYS A 27 -9.28 -9.90 -8.39
CA LYS A 27 -8.50 -9.81 -9.62
C LYS A 27 -7.27 -8.96 -9.31
N GLU A 28 -6.10 -9.58 -9.25
CA GLU A 28 -4.87 -8.86 -8.99
C GLU A 28 -4.61 -7.83 -10.10
N ILE A 29 -4.12 -6.65 -9.71
CA ILE A 29 -3.71 -5.62 -10.66
C ILE A 29 -2.33 -6.04 -11.20
N PRO A 30 -2.18 -6.29 -12.51
CA PRO A 30 -0.88 -6.62 -13.08
C PRO A 30 0.14 -5.52 -12.79
N ARG A 31 1.37 -5.90 -12.44
CA ARG A 31 2.48 -4.97 -12.19
C ARG A 31 3.56 -5.19 -13.24
N ASP A 32 3.97 -4.13 -13.91
CA ASP A 32 5.15 -4.15 -14.78
C ASP A 32 6.40 -3.76 -13.98
N THR A 33 7.36 -4.68 -13.93
CA THR A 33 8.63 -4.55 -13.20
C THR A 33 9.84 -4.48 -14.13
N SER A 34 9.63 -4.24 -15.42
CA SER A 34 10.73 -4.08 -16.40
C SER A 34 11.64 -2.88 -16.11
N TYR A 35 11.10 -1.83 -15.50
CA TYR A 35 11.86 -0.64 -15.07
C TYR A 35 11.91 -0.53 -13.54
N THR A 36 13.11 -0.71 -12.97
CA THR A 36 13.38 -0.63 -11.52
C THR A 36 14.75 0.03 -11.29
N PRO A 37 15.03 0.57 -10.09
CA PRO A 37 16.37 1.05 -9.75
C PRO A 37 17.46 0.00 -9.99
N TYR A 38 17.12 -1.29 -9.76
CA TYR A 38 18.02 -2.40 -10.02
C TYR A 38 18.30 -2.62 -11.50
N SER A 39 17.26 -2.68 -12.36
CA SER A 39 17.46 -2.89 -13.80
C SER A 39 18.20 -1.72 -14.44
N VAL A 40 17.95 -0.49 -13.98
CA VAL A 40 18.72 0.70 -14.40
C VAL A 40 20.17 0.59 -13.95
N TRP A 41 20.44 0.23 -12.69
CA TRP A 41 21.81 0.01 -12.21
C TRP A 41 22.54 -1.04 -13.05
N GLN A 42 21.90 -2.16 -13.38
CA GLN A 42 22.50 -3.19 -14.24
C GLN A 42 22.90 -2.66 -15.62
N GLN A 43 22.10 -1.73 -16.19
CA GLN A 43 22.37 -1.11 -17.49
C GLN A 43 23.57 -0.14 -17.42
N ILE A 44 23.63 0.69 -16.38
CA ILE A 44 24.60 1.80 -16.32
C ILE A 44 25.91 1.46 -15.61
N ARG A 45 25.99 0.36 -14.85
CA ARG A 45 27.13 0.07 -13.95
C ARG A 45 28.51 -0.01 -14.59
N TYR A 46 28.58 -0.22 -15.91
CA TYR A 46 29.86 -0.26 -16.63
C TYR A 46 30.32 1.14 -17.06
N ASP A 47 29.38 1.97 -17.48
CA ASP A 47 29.64 3.36 -17.88
C ASP A 47 29.80 4.27 -16.65
N PHE A 48 29.12 3.93 -15.54
CA PHE A 48 29.11 4.67 -14.28
C PHE A 48 29.39 3.71 -13.09
N PRO A 49 30.63 3.24 -12.91
CA PRO A 49 31.00 2.28 -11.86
C PRO A 49 30.82 2.82 -10.43
N GLU A 50 30.79 4.14 -10.26
CA GLU A 50 30.51 4.81 -8.99
C GLU A 50 29.02 4.79 -8.61
N ALA A 51 28.12 4.55 -9.58
CA ALA A 51 26.69 4.55 -9.36
C ALA A 51 26.29 3.39 -8.43
N LYS A 52 25.61 3.73 -7.34
CA LYS A 52 25.10 2.77 -6.35
C LYS A 52 23.61 3.01 -6.13
N ILE A 53 22.89 1.92 -5.89
CA ILE A 53 21.51 2.01 -5.44
C ILE A 53 21.52 2.60 -4.02
N VAL A 54 20.70 3.62 -3.80
CA VAL A 54 20.57 4.26 -2.50
C VAL A 54 19.52 3.51 -1.70
N GLU A 55 19.93 2.93 -0.58
CA GLU A 55 19.02 2.31 0.36
C GLU A 55 18.21 3.38 1.11
N PRO A 56 16.88 3.21 1.23
CA PRO A 56 16.06 4.08 2.07
C PRO A 56 16.53 4.10 3.52
N HIS A 57 16.72 5.30 4.06
CA HIS A 57 17.03 5.52 5.47
C HIS A 57 16.35 6.81 5.90
N VAL A 58 15.51 6.74 6.94
CA VAL A 58 14.85 7.92 7.49
C VAL A 58 15.89 8.77 8.23
N PRO A 59 16.21 10.00 7.76
CA PRO A 59 17.23 10.83 8.39
C PRO A 59 16.82 11.26 9.81
N GLU A 60 17.80 11.57 10.65
CA GLU A 60 17.54 12.14 11.97
C GLU A 60 16.70 13.43 11.86
N GLY A 61 15.70 13.57 12.73
CA GLY A 61 14.79 14.70 12.72
C GLY A 61 13.75 14.68 11.58
N VAL A 62 13.61 13.56 10.86
CA VAL A 62 12.53 13.30 9.90
C VAL A 62 11.64 12.18 10.44
N GLN A 63 10.33 12.38 10.37
CA GLN A 63 9.34 11.34 10.60
C GLN A 63 8.80 10.82 9.27
N ALA A 64 8.49 9.52 9.20
CA ALA A 64 7.96 8.85 8.02
C ALA A 64 6.61 8.18 8.33
N SER A 65 5.63 8.38 7.45
CA SER A 65 4.35 7.68 7.47
C SER A 65 4.16 7.00 6.12
N TYR A 66 4.08 5.67 6.12
CA TYR A 66 4.00 4.90 4.88
C TYR A 66 2.57 4.47 4.56
N ASP A 67 2.29 4.28 3.27
CA ASP A 67 1.09 3.65 2.75
C ASP A 67 -0.22 4.30 3.24
N ILE A 68 -0.22 5.62 3.40
CA ILE A 68 -1.40 6.38 3.78
C ILE A 68 -2.38 6.41 2.61
N VAL A 69 -3.58 5.88 2.83
CA VAL A 69 -4.66 5.93 1.84
C VAL A 69 -5.23 7.34 1.79
N TYR A 70 -5.08 8.03 0.66
CA TYR A 70 -5.58 9.40 0.48
C TYR A 70 -6.90 9.45 -0.30
N THR A 71 -7.23 8.42 -1.07
CA THR A 71 -8.52 8.32 -1.75
C THR A 71 -8.91 6.89 -2.07
N HIS A 72 -10.20 6.67 -2.31
CA HIS A 72 -10.78 5.39 -2.68
C HIS A 72 -11.43 5.50 -4.05
N LEU A 73 -11.08 4.59 -4.95
CA LEU A 73 -11.71 4.39 -6.25
C LEU A 73 -12.63 3.16 -6.14
N PRO A 74 -13.95 3.33 -5.98
CA PRO A 74 -14.86 2.20 -5.77
C PRO A 74 -15.03 1.35 -7.04
N ASN A 75 -14.93 1.97 -8.22
CA ASN A 75 -15.26 1.35 -9.50
C ASN A 75 -14.03 1.29 -10.41
N THR A 76 -13.17 0.28 -10.23
CA THR A 76 -12.09 -0.03 -11.18
C THR A 76 -12.31 -1.41 -11.83
N PRO A 77 -11.68 -1.70 -12.99
CA PRO A 77 -11.74 -3.03 -13.62
C PRO A 77 -11.22 -4.19 -12.74
N PHE A 78 -10.61 -3.88 -11.60
CA PHE A 78 -10.02 -4.81 -10.63
C PHE A 78 -10.68 -4.71 -9.24
N GLY A 79 -11.86 -4.08 -9.15
CA GLY A 79 -12.59 -3.86 -7.89
C GLY A 79 -12.19 -2.56 -7.17
N PRO A 80 -12.64 -2.34 -5.92
CA PRO A 80 -12.30 -1.15 -5.15
C PRO A 80 -10.80 -1.03 -4.90
N ARG A 81 -10.26 0.18 -5.10
CA ARG A 81 -8.83 0.47 -4.97
C ARG A 81 -8.58 1.70 -4.10
N GLY A 82 -7.80 1.54 -3.04
CA GLY A 82 -7.20 2.66 -2.32
C GLY A 82 -5.98 3.20 -3.07
N LEU A 83 -5.85 4.52 -3.19
CA LEU A 83 -4.61 5.15 -3.65
C LEU A 83 -3.79 5.55 -2.42
N HIS A 84 -2.50 5.26 -2.46
CA HIS A 84 -1.60 5.34 -1.32
C HIS A 84 -0.48 6.34 -1.59
N LEU A 85 -0.03 7.02 -0.55
CA LEU A 85 1.15 7.87 -0.56
C LEU A 85 2.00 7.59 0.68
N ASP A 86 3.26 8.00 0.62
CA ASP A 86 4.13 8.10 1.79
C ASP A 86 4.28 9.58 2.15
N ILE A 87 4.48 9.88 3.44
CA ILE A 87 4.75 11.24 3.92
C ILE A 87 6.06 11.23 4.69
N PHE A 88 7.01 12.06 4.28
CA PHE A 88 8.23 12.38 5.02
C PHE A 88 8.21 13.86 5.37
N ARG A 89 8.46 14.19 6.64
CA ARG A 89 8.49 15.60 7.10
C ARG A 89 9.43 15.78 8.28
N PRO A 90 9.90 17.01 8.54
CA PRO A 90 10.57 17.33 9.79
C PRO A 90 9.75 16.95 11.02
N GLU A 91 10.41 16.37 12.02
CA GLU A 91 9.85 15.85 13.27
C GLU A 91 9.55 16.98 14.27
N ASN A 92 8.60 17.84 13.91
CA ASN A 92 8.04 18.87 14.79
C ASN A 92 6.65 19.26 14.26
N LYS A 93 5.99 20.26 14.86
CA LYS A 93 4.63 20.68 14.47
C LYS A 93 4.58 21.91 13.53
N LYS A 94 5.73 22.40 13.05
CA LYS A 94 5.76 23.57 12.16
C LYS A 94 5.18 23.24 10.78
N ALA A 95 4.66 24.27 10.13
CA ALA A 95 4.27 24.21 8.72
C ALA A 95 5.52 24.32 7.84
N TYR A 96 5.60 23.46 6.82
CA TYR A 96 6.67 23.44 5.83
C TYR A 96 6.04 23.43 4.43
N PRO A 97 6.72 23.96 3.41
CA PRO A 97 6.29 23.78 2.03
C PRO A 97 6.22 22.28 1.69
N ALA A 98 5.20 21.90 0.93
CA ALA A 98 5.02 20.54 0.47
C ALA A 98 5.51 20.38 -0.97
N LEU A 99 6.22 19.29 -1.25
CA LEU A 99 6.66 18.88 -2.58
C LEU A 99 6.11 17.48 -2.89
N ILE A 100 5.21 17.38 -3.87
CA ILE A 100 4.64 16.10 -4.27
C ILE A 100 5.57 15.42 -5.27
N LEU A 101 6.05 14.24 -4.92
CA LEU A 101 6.87 13.41 -5.80
C LEU A 101 6.02 12.35 -6.49
N VAL A 102 5.89 12.46 -7.81
CA VAL A 102 5.22 11.47 -8.67
C VAL A 102 6.29 10.62 -9.34
N HIS A 103 6.24 9.30 -9.14
CA HIS A 103 7.23 8.40 -9.73
C HIS A 103 7.12 8.39 -11.27
N GLY A 104 8.27 8.19 -11.93
CA GLY A 104 8.33 7.93 -13.37
C GLY A 104 7.93 6.50 -13.74
N GLY A 105 8.33 6.07 -14.94
CA GLY A 105 8.01 4.73 -15.47
C GLY A 105 6.95 4.72 -16.57
N GLY A 106 6.71 5.88 -17.22
CA GLY A 106 5.87 6.00 -18.40
C GLY A 106 4.39 5.63 -18.16
N TRP A 107 3.91 5.74 -16.92
CA TRP A 107 2.56 5.35 -16.48
C TRP A 107 2.25 3.84 -16.54
N VAL A 108 3.26 3.01 -16.81
CA VAL A 108 3.13 1.56 -16.92
C VAL A 108 3.92 0.84 -15.83
N THR A 109 5.14 1.31 -15.57
CA THR A 109 6.10 0.70 -14.63
C THR A 109 6.34 1.56 -13.41
N GLY A 110 7.05 0.99 -12.43
CA GLY A 110 7.51 1.68 -11.24
C GLY A 110 6.44 1.84 -10.17
N ASN A 111 6.87 2.39 -9.03
CA ASN A 111 5.99 2.72 -7.90
C ASN A 111 6.66 3.75 -6.99
N LYS A 112 5.93 4.26 -5.98
CA LYS A 112 6.40 5.29 -5.04
C LYS A 112 7.73 4.97 -4.34
N SER A 113 8.06 3.68 -4.16
CA SER A 113 9.30 3.28 -3.46
C SER A 113 10.57 3.81 -4.13
N MET A 114 10.53 4.01 -5.45
CA MET A 114 11.65 4.53 -6.24
C MET A 114 12.02 5.96 -5.88
N GLN A 115 11.10 6.71 -5.25
CA GLN A 115 11.31 8.11 -4.85
C GLN A 115 11.68 8.25 -3.37
N ILE A 116 11.58 7.18 -2.56
CA ILE A 116 11.74 7.26 -1.10
C ILE A 116 13.09 7.89 -0.69
N PRO A 117 14.25 7.47 -1.24
CA PRO A 117 15.52 8.08 -0.83
C PRO A 117 15.59 9.59 -1.11
N MET A 118 15.02 10.03 -2.23
CA MET A 118 14.96 11.45 -2.59
C MET A 118 13.99 12.21 -1.69
N ALA A 119 12.81 11.64 -1.43
CA ALA A 119 11.81 12.22 -0.54
C ALA A 119 12.37 12.45 0.87
N GLN A 120 13.04 11.43 1.43
CA GLN A 120 13.73 11.49 2.71
C GLN A 120 14.80 12.59 2.75
N ALA A 121 15.64 12.69 1.71
CA ALA A 121 16.68 13.70 1.63
C ALA A 121 16.11 15.13 1.55
N ILE A 122 15.01 15.33 0.80
CA ILE A 122 14.34 16.62 0.68
C ILE A 122 13.64 16.99 2.00
N ALA A 123 13.00 16.03 2.68
CA ALA A 123 12.37 16.26 3.97
C ALA A 123 13.38 16.74 5.02
N ALA A 124 14.59 16.18 5.04
CA ALA A 124 15.69 16.62 5.90
C ALA A 124 16.15 18.07 5.62
N LYS A 125 15.76 18.65 4.47
CA LYS A 125 16.04 20.06 4.11
C LYS A 125 14.88 21.02 4.44
N GLY A 126 13.86 20.57 5.16
CA GLY A 126 12.76 21.44 5.61
C GLY A 126 11.56 21.49 4.66
N PHE A 127 11.24 20.36 4.03
CA PHE A 127 10.04 20.19 3.20
C PHE A 127 9.19 19.04 3.74
N VAL A 128 7.91 19.05 3.41
CA VAL A 128 7.08 17.84 3.49
C VAL A 128 7.06 17.21 2.09
N THR A 129 7.30 15.91 1.99
CA THR A 129 7.26 15.16 0.73
C THR A 129 6.34 13.97 0.82
#